data_AF-E4MW03-F1
#
_entry.id   AF-E4MW03-F1
#
_cell.length_a   1.000
_cell.length_b   1.000
_cell.length_c   1.000
_cell.angle_alpha   90.00
_cell.angle_beta   90.00
_cell.angle_gamma   90.00
#
_symmetry.space_group_name_H-M   'P 1'
#
loop_
_entity.id
_entity.type
_entity.pdbx_description
1 polymer ?
#
loop_
_entity_poly.entity_id
_entity_poly.type
_entity_poly.pdbx_seq_one_letter_code
_entity_poly.pdbx_strand_id
1 'polypeptide(L)'
;MAEKLGDGIVSLNPKPSKGFSSKLLDLLERVVVKLMHDASLPLHYLSGNFAPLKDETPPVKDLPVVHGFLPECLNGEFVRVGPNPKFDPVAGYHWFDGDGMIHGVRIKDGKATYVSRYVKTSRLKQEEFFGAAKFMKIGDLKGFFGLLMVNMQQLRTKLKVLDDSYGYGTANTALVYHHGKLLALQEADKPYVVKVLEDGDLQTLGMIDYDKRLTHSFTAHPKVDPATGEMFTFGYSHTPPYLTYRVISEDGIMLDPVPITISEPIMMHDFAITESYAIFMDLPMHFRPKVCRFKGYPILFLLHIHFC
;
A
#
# COMPACT_ATOMS: atom_id res chain seq x y z
N MET A 1 21.74 8.84 4.98
CA MET A 1 21.26 7.85 5.96
C MET A 1 19.92 8.35 6.46
N ALA A 2 18.90 7.49 6.50
CA ALA A 2 17.59 7.89 7.01
C ALA A 2 17.70 8.22 8.51
N GLU A 3 17.08 9.30 8.94
CA GLU A 3 17.02 9.70 10.34
C GLU A 3 15.99 8.79 11.03
N LYS A 4 16.43 8.05 12.06
CA LYS A 4 15.50 7.30 12.91
C LYS A 4 14.84 8.29 13.86
N LEU A 5 13.52 8.38 13.80
CA LEU A 5 12.74 8.90 14.92
C LEU A 5 12.83 7.86 16.05
N GLY A 6 12.57 8.25 17.31
CA GLY A 6 12.47 7.28 18.41
C GLY A 6 11.55 6.10 18.05
N ASP A 7 11.74 4.94 18.69
CA ASP A 7 10.94 3.71 18.47
C ASP A 7 11.14 2.98 17.12
N GLY A 8 12.29 3.15 16.45
CA GLY A 8 12.63 2.37 15.25
C GLY A 8 11.91 2.83 13.97
N ILE A 9 11.26 3.99 14.01
CA ILE A 9 10.57 4.60 12.87
C ILE A 9 11.60 5.30 11.95
N VAL A 10 11.55 5.00 10.67
CA VAL A 10 12.42 5.57 9.64
C VAL A 10 11.71 6.74 8.96
N SER A 11 12.28 7.93 9.10
CA SER A 11 11.79 9.13 8.40
C SER A 11 12.07 9.03 6.90
N LEU A 12 11.07 9.40 6.10
CA LEU A 12 11.14 9.31 4.64
C LEU A 12 11.70 10.61 4.06
N ASN A 13 12.83 10.52 3.37
CA ASN A 13 13.43 11.62 2.63
C ASN A 13 13.90 11.13 1.23
N PRO A 14 12.97 10.76 0.33
CA PRO A 14 13.31 10.36 -1.03
C PRO A 14 13.88 11.55 -1.82
N LYS A 15 14.82 11.28 -2.73
CA LYS A 15 15.53 12.29 -3.52
C LYS A 15 15.26 12.15 -5.03
N PRO A 16 14.02 12.41 -5.49
CA PRO A 16 13.70 12.41 -6.91
C PRO A 16 14.39 13.56 -7.67
N SER A 17 14.47 13.46 -8.99
CA SER A 17 15.12 14.46 -9.85
C SER A 17 14.26 14.92 -11.03
N LYS A 18 14.15 16.25 -11.23
CA LYS A 18 13.47 16.92 -12.37
C LYS A 18 14.41 17.23 -13.54
N GLY A 19 15.55 16.55 -13.63
CA GLY A 19 16.55 16.79 -14.68
C GLY A 19 16.07 16.50 -16.10
N PHE A 20 16.98 16.67 -17.07
CA PHE A 20 16.71 16.41 -18.50
C PHE A 20 16.13 15.00 -18.74
N SER A 21 16.71 13.99 -18.08
CA SER A 21 16.26 12.60 -18.17
C SER A 21 14.80 12.43 -17.76
N SER A 22 14.33 13.13 -16.72
CA SER A 22 12.92 13.08 -16.31
C SER A 22 12.00 13.59 -17.42
N LYS A 23 12.32 14.73 -18.02
CA LYS A 23 11.50 15.33 -19.09
C LYS A 23 11.47 14.45 -20.34
N LEU A 24 12.59 13.84 -20.69
CA LEU A 24 12.68 12.92 -21.82
C LEU A 24 11.83 11.67 -21.61
N LEU A 25 11.90 11.05 -20.41
CA LEU A 25 11.07 9.90 -20.08
C LEU A 25 9.58 10.23 -20.05
N ASP A 26 9.22 11.41 -19.53
CA ASP A 26 7.83 11.86 -19.54
C ASP A 26 7.29 12.08 -20.95
N LEU A 27 8.12 12.61 -21.86
CA LEU A 27 7.76 12.74 -23.27
C LEU A 27 7.57 11.36 -23.91
N LEU A 28 8.49 10.44 -23.65
CA LEU A 28 8.43 9.07 -24.16
C LEU A 28 7.17 8.34 -23.65
N GLU A 29 6.86 8.45 -22.35
CA GLU A 29 5.65 7.87 -21.77
C GLU A 29 4.40 8.44 -22.43
N ARG A 30 4.30 9.77 -22.62
CA ARG A 30 3.15 10.37 -23.31
C ARG A 30 2.97 9.85 -24.73
N VAL A 31 4.07 9.66 -25.47
CA VAL A 31 4.03 9.10 -26.82
C VAL A 31 3.52 7.66 -26.79
N VAL A 32 4.07 6.83 -25.90
CA VAL A 32 3.66 5.42 -25.74
C VAL A 32 2.18 5.33 -25.35
N VAL A 33 1.74 6.09 -24.36
CA VAL A 33 0.35 6.14 -23.90
C VAL A 33 -0.57 6.59 -25.03
N LYS A 34 -0.24 7.67 -25.74
CA LYS A 34 -1.07 8.16 -26.86
C LYS A 34 -1.24 7.13 -27.99
N LEU A 35 -0.23 6.30 -28.24
CA LEU A 35 -0.25 5.31 -29.31
C LEU A 35 -0.92 3.99 -28.91
N MET A 36 -0.89 3.64 -27.62
CA MET A 36 -1.18 2.27 -27.18
C MET A 36 -2.27 2.16 -26.11
N HIS A 37 -2.65 3.28 -25.46
CA HIS A 37 -3.73 3.32 -24.49
C HIS A 37 -4.99 3.88 -25.13
N ASP A 38 -6.08 3.12 -25.07
CA ASP A 38 -7.39 3.56 -25.54
C ASP A 38 -8.08 4.40 -24.46
N ALA A 39 -7.95 5.72 -24.57
CA ALA A 39 -8.56 6.67 -23.65
C ALA A 39 -10.09 6.78 -23.78
N SER A 40 -10.70 6.13 -24.78
CA SER A 40 -12.17 6.08 -24.90
C SER A 40 -12.80 5.08 -23.93
N LEU A 41 -12.00 4.13 -23.41
CA LEU A 41 -12.46 3.17 -22.42
C LEU A 41 -12.68 3.86 -21.07
N PRO A 42 -13.84 3.67 -20.43
CA PRO A 42 -14.12 4.31 -19.15
C PRO A 42 -13.21 3.76 -18.04
N LEU A 43 -12.66 4.67 -17.23
CA LEU A 43 -12.02 4.33 -15.96
C LEU A 43 -13.09 4.26 -14.86
N HIS A 44 -13.80 3.12 -14.79
CA HIS A 44 -14.90 2.92 -13.83
C HIS A 44 -14.50 3.15 -12.37
N TYR A 45 -13.24 2.87 -12.02
CA TYR A 45 -12.71 3.05 -10.67
C TYR A 45 -12.31 4.50 -10.33
N LEU A 46 -12.74 5.47 -11.13
CA LEU A 46 -12.57 6.91 -10.89
C LEU A 46 -13.89 7.68 -11.07
N SER A 47 -15.02 6.99 -11.09
CA SER A 47 -16.34 7.60 -11.28
C SER A 47 -17.31 7.19 -10.17
N GLY A 48 -18.38 7.99 -9.99
CA GLY A 48 -19.37 7.77 -8.95
C GLY A 48 -18.73 7.71 -7.55
N ASN A 49 -19.05 6.65 -6.80
CA ASN A 49 -18.52 6.44 -5.45
C ASN A 49 -17.01 6.09 -5.42
N PHE A 50 -16.40 5.80 -6.57
CA PHE A 50 -14.96 5.57 -6.69
C PHE A 50 -14.19 6.81 -7.15
N ALA A 51 -14.89 7.95 -7.37
CA ALA A 51 -14.23 9.19 -7.73
C ALA A 51 -13.27 9.63 -6.61
N PRO A 52 -12.06 10.10 -6.95
CA PRO A 52 -11.08 10.49 -5.95
C PRO A 52 -11.52 11.72 -5.15
N LEU A 53 -11.30 11.66 -3.84
CA LEU A 53 -11.36 12.83 -2.96
C LEU A 53 -10.02 13.57 -3.02
N LYS A 54 -10.01 14.73 -3.66
CA LYS A 54 -8.76 15.49 -3.88
C LYS A 54 -8.24 16.15 -2.61
N ASP A 55 -9.15 16.53 -1.71
CA ASP A 55 -8.86 17.32 -0.52
C ASP A 55 -8.90 16.48 0.77
N GLU A 56 -7.95 16.74 1.64
CA GLU A 56 -7.92 16.21 3.01
C GLU A 56 -8.87 17.03 3.89
N THR A 57 -9.58 16.38 4.80
CA THR A 57 -10.48 17.04 5.74
C THR A 57 -9.79 17.11 7.10
N PRO A 58 -9.42 18.31 7.63
CA PRO A 58 -8.92 18.42 9.00
C PRO A 58 -9.98 18.01 10.03
N PRO A 59 -9.60 17.76 11.30
CA PRO A 59 -10.57 17.34 12.32
C PRO A 59 -11.78 18.28 12.40
N VAL A 60 -12.94 17.76 11.99
CA VAL A 60 -14.24 18.44 12.10
C VAL A 60 -14.92 17.92 13.35
N LYS A 61 -14.90 18.76 14.39
CA LYS A 61 -15.46 18.43 15.71
C LYS A 61 -16.98 18.59 15.75
N ASP A 62 -17.58 18.00 16.78
CA ASP A 62 -19.00 18.16 17.11
C ASP A 62 -19.92 17.83 15.93
N LEU A 63 -19.64 16.71 15.23
CA LEU A 63 -20.49 16.25 14.13
C LEU A 63 -21.92 16.04 14.63
N PRO A 64 -22.94 16.48 13.87
CA PRO A 64 -24.33 16.34 14.27
C PRO A 64 -24.76 14.87 14.24
N VAL A 65 -25.31 14.40 15.37
CA VAL A 65 -25.98 13.10 15.44
C VAL A 65 -27.40 13.27 14.91
N VAL A 66 -27.66 12.75 13.71
CA VAL A 66 -28.96 12.91 13.04
C VAL A 66 -30.06 12.04 13.68
N HIS A 67 -29.70 10.85 14.15
CA HIS A 67 -30.62 9.89 14.76
C HIS A 67 -29.98 9.21 15.98
N GLY A 68 -30.77 9.00 17.03
CA GLY A 68 -30.33 8.32 18.25
C GLY A 68 -29.36 9.16 19.08
N PHE A 69 -28.43 8.50 19.76
CA PHE A 69 -27.39 9.14 20.57
C PHE A 69 -26.10 8.31 20.52
N LEU A 70 -24.96 8.96 20.70
CA LEU A 70 -23.66 8.29 20.83
C LEU A 70 -23.45 7.91 22.30
N PRO A 71 -23.22 6.62 22.63
CA PRO A 71 -22.99 6.22 24.02
C PRO A 71 -21.74 6.88 24.59
N GLU A 72 -21.86 7.47 25.78
CA GLU A 72 -20.75 8.16 26.46
C GLU A 72 -19.59 7.22 26.84
N CYS A 73 -19.86 5.91 26.95
CA CYS A 73 -18.85 4.90 27.24
C CYS A 73 -17.91 4.62 26.05
N LEU A 74 -18.25 5.06 24.83
CA LEU A 74 -17.35 4.92 23.68
C LEU A 74 -16.25 5.98 23.75
N ASN A 75 -15.01 5.51 23.78
CA ASN A 75 -13.81 6.35 23.74
C ASN A 75 -12.76 5.69 22.84
N GLY A 76 -12.69 6.15 21.60
CA GLY A 76 -11.77 5.57 20.61
C GLY A 76 -11.90 6.20 19.24
N GLU A 77 -11.14 5.63 18.31
CA GLU A 77 -11.07 6.06 16.91
C GLU A 77 -11.44 4.88 16.01
N PHE A 78 -12.46 5.03 15.19
CA PHE A 78 -12.71 4.12 14.08
C PHE A 78 -11.99 4.64 12.85
N VAL A 79 -11.02 3.89 12.34
CA VAL A 79 -10.24 4.24 11.15
C VAL A 79 -10.43 3.23 10.05
N ARG A 80 -10.49 3.71 8.81
CA ARG A 80 -10.46 2.88 7.61
C ARG A 80 -9.55 3.52 6.57
N VAL A 81 -8.67 2.72 5.99
CA VAL A 81 -7.86 3.13 4.84
C VAL A 81 -8.49 2.60 3.55
N GLY A 82 -8.36 3.36 2.47
CA GLY A 82 -8.70 2.90 1.14
C GLY A 82 -7.87 3.59 0.06
N PRO A 83 -7.91 3.08 -1.16
CA PRO A 83 -7.22 3.68 -2.29
C PRO A 83 -7.93 4.95 -2.76
N ASN A 84 -7.17 6.03 -2.86
CA ASN A 84 -7.64 7.32 -3.35
C ASN A 84 -6.47 8.00 -4.10
N PRO A 85 -6.45 8.02 -5.45
CA PRO A 85 -5.32 8.58 -6.19
C PRO A 85 -5.28 10.11 -6.02
N LYS A 86 -4.14 10.64 -5.54
CA LYS A 86 -3.97 12.10 -5.37
C LYS A 86 -3.91 12.82 -6.71
N PHE A 87 -3.24 12.22 -7.68
CA PHE A 87 -3.07 12.73 -9.03
C PHE A 87 -3.77 11.82 -10.03
N ASP A 88 -4.33 12.43 -11.07
CA ASP A 88 -4.98 11.70 -12.14
C ASP A 88 -3.96 10.73 -12.80
N PRO A 89 -4.34 9.46 -13.05
CA PRO A 89 -3.45 8.49 -13.67
C PRO A 89 -3.13 8.90 -15.11
N VAL A 90 -1.92 8.54 -15.56
CA VAL A 90 -1.47 8.85 -16.93
C VAL A 90 -2.19 7.99 -17.97
N ALA A 91 -2.52 6.74 -17.64
CA ALA A 91 -3.16 5.79 -18.53
C ALA A 91 -4.14 4.87 -17.78
N GLY A 92 -3.76 3.61 -17.55
CA GLY A 92 -4.63 2.63 -16.89
C GLY A 92 -4.74 2.90 -15.39
N TYR A 93 -5.89 2.53 -14.83
CA TYR A 93 -6.12 2.59 -13.39
C TYR A 93 -6.98 1.42 -12.92
N HIS A 94 -6.52 0.75 -11.86
CA HIS A 94 -7.29 -0.21 -11.09
C HIS A 94 -7.55 0.38 -9.70
N TRP A 95 -8.65 0.01 -9.06
CA TRP A 95 -8.96 0.55 -7.72
C TRP A 95 -7.85 0.30 -6.67
N PHE A 96 -7.02 -0.74 -6.81
CA PHE A 96 -5.91 -1.01 -5.88
C PHE A 96 -4.72 -0.05 -6.03
N ASP A 97 -4.71 0.79 -7.07
CA ASP A 97 -3.55 1.64 -7.43
C ASP A 97 -3.50 2.98 -6.69
N GLY A 98 -4.62 3.39 -6.08
CA GLY A 98 -4.75 4.70 -5.42
C GLY A 98 -3.89 4.83 -4.18
N ASP A 99 -3.44 6.04 -3.88
CA ASP A 99 -2.69 6.34 -2.66
C ASP A 99 -3.56 6.07 -1.42
N GLY A 100 -2.96 5.62 -0.31
CA GLY A 100 -3.71 5.32 0.89
C GLY A 100 -4.28 6.58 1.52
N MET A 101 -5.60 6.66 1.62
CA MET A 101 -6.30 7.71 2.36
C MET A 101 -7.07 7.10 3.52
N ILE A 102 -6.76 7.58 4.72
CA ILE A 102 -7.41 7.16 5.96
C ILE A 102 -8.56 8.12 6.24
N HIS A 103 -9.71 7.54 6.56
CA HIS A 103 -10.85 8.22 7.15
C HIS A 103 -10.95 7.79 8.61
N GLY A 104 -11.03 8.76 9.51
CA GLY A 104 -11.18 8.54 10.96
C GLY A 104 -12.48 9.14 11.47
N VAL A 105 -13.13 8.43 12.39
CA VAL A 105 -14.20 8.95 13.23
C VAL A 105 -13.83 8.67 14.69
N ARG A 106 -13.49 9.74 15.40
CA ARG A 106 -13.29 9.71 16.85
C ARG A 106 -14.62 9.80 17.55
N ILE A 107 -14.87 8.94 18.54
CA ILE A 107 -16.00 9.08 19.46
C ILE A 107 -15.44 9.22 20.88
N LYS A 108 -15.86 10.28 21.57
CA LYS A 108 -15.51 10.52 22.97
C LYS A 108 -16.57 11.41 23.62
N ASP A 109 -16.97 11.10 24.85
CA ASP A 109 -17.91 11.90 25.65
C ASP A 109 -19.23 12.21 24.90
N GLY A 110 -19.75 11.21 24.16
CA GLY A 110 -20.97 11.35 23.36
C GLY A 110 -20.84 12.22 22.11
N LYS A 111 -19.62 12.60 21.71
CA LYS A 111 -19.33 13.46 20.55
C LYS A 111 -18.52 12.75 19.50
N ALA A 112 -18.70 13.14 18.24
CA ALA A 112 -17.95 12.62 17.12
C ALA A 112 -17.08 13.70 16.44
N THR A 113 -15.88 13.31 16.01
CA THR A 113 -14.96 14.12 15.19
C THR A 113 -14.58 13.33 13.95
N TYR A 114 -14.64 13.94 12.76
CA TYR A 114 -14.23 13.30 11.50
C TYR A 114 -12.93 13.88 10.97
N VAL A 115 -12.10 13.05 10.37
CA VAL A 115 -10.86 13.44 9.70
C VAL A 115 -10.63 12.61 8.44
N SER A 116 -9.94 13.19 7.46
CA SER A 116 -9.31 12.42 6.39
C SER A 116 -7.90 12.90 6.06
N ARG A 117 -6.98 11.94 5.92
CA ARG A 117 -5.55 12.17 5.67
C ARG A 117 -4.99 11.12 4.73
N TYR A 118 -4.13 11.54 3.80
CA TYR A 118 -3.28 10.62 3.06
C TYR A 118 -2.19 10.06 3.96
N VAL A 119 -1.88 8.77 3.77
CA VAL A 119 -0.63 8.20 4.26
C VAL A 119 0.49 8.81 3.43
N LYS A 120 1.41 9.54 4.08
CA LYS A 120 2.51 10.24 3.39
C LYS A 120 3.64 9.27 3.02
N THR A 121 3.35 8.38 2.07
CA THR A 121 4.28 7.37 1.57
C THR A 121 5.45 7.97 0.80
N SER A 122 6.52 7.19 0.61
CA SER A 122 7.64 7.59 -0.26
C SER A 122 7.17 7.92 -1.68
N ARG A 123 6.26 7.09 -2.21
CA ARG A 123 5.63 7.30 -3.53
C ARG A 123 4.89 8.64 -3.59
N LEU A 124 3.97 8.90 -2.64
CA LEU A 124 3.15 10.11 -2.66
C LEU A 124 4.00 11.37 -2.52
N LYS A 125 5.00 11.39 -1.62
CA LYS A 125 5.93 12.52 -1.48
C LYS A 125 6.66 12.85 -2.80
N GLN A 126 7.04 11.82 -3.56
CA GLN A 126 7.69 12.01 -4.85
C GLN A 126 6.70 12.51 -5.91
N GLU A 127 5.48 11.98 -5.97
CA GLU A 127 4.46 12.48 -6.90
C GLU A 127 4.04 13.93 -6.57
N GLU A 128 3.95 14.30 -5.29
CA GLU A 128 3.78 15.69 -4.83
C GLU A 128 4.95 16.58 -5.29
N PHE A 129 6.19 16.10 -5.19
CA PHE A 129 7.36 16.81 -5.74
C PHE A 129 7.22 17.05 -7.24
N PHE A 130 6.73 16.09 -8.02
CA PHE A 130 6.53 16.24 -9.46
C PHE A 130 5.25 17.02 -9.83
N GLY A 131 4.26 17.07 -8.94
CA GLY A 131 2.92 17.60 -9.20
C GLY A 131 2.07 16.72 -10.14
N ALA A 132 2.42 15.43 -10.27
CA ALA A 132 1.75 14.49 -11.17
C ALA A 132 2.06 13.04 -10.79
N ALA A 133 1.20 12.12 -11.25
CA ALA A 133 1.44 10.69 -11.17
C ALA A 133 2.73 10.31 -11.93
N LYS A 134 3.59 9.48 -11.31
CA LYS A 134 4.88 9.03 -11.86
C LYS A 134 5.11 7.53 -11.76
N PHE A 135 4.52 6.90 -10.75
CA PHE A 135 4.70 5.48 -10.54
C PHE A 135 3.73 4.67 -11.40
N MET A 136 4.24 3.57 -11.93
CA MET A 136 3.48 2.57 -12.67
C MET A 136 2.32 2.03 -11.83
N LYS A 137 1.20 1.74 -12.49
CA LYS A 137 -0.03 1.21 -11.87
C LYS A 137 -0.32 -0.21 -12.36
N ILE A 138 -1.01 -1.00 -11.56
CA ILE A 138 -1.53 -2.32 -11.96
C ILE A 138 -2.45 -2.17 -13.17
N GLY A 139 -3.25 -1.10 -13.23
CA GLY A 139 -4.07 -0.76 -14.39
C GLY A 139 -3.29 -0.64 -15.71
N ASP A 140 -1.99 -0.32 -15.66
CA ASP A 140 -1.11 -0.21 -16.83
C ASP A 140 -0.62 -1.57 -17.34
N LEU A 141 -0.71 -2.64 -16.55
CA LEU A 141 -0.04 -3.93 -16.79
C LEU A 141 -0.76 -4.83 -17.82
N LYS A 142 -1.15 -4.28 -18.97
CA LYS A 142 -1.85 -5.01 -20.04
C LYS A 142 -0.91 -5.30 -21.22
N GLY A 143 -0.67 -6.58 -21.51
CA GLY A 143 0.07 -7.04 -22.68
C GLY A 143 1.42 -6.34 -22.89
N PHE A 144 1.73 -5.97 -24.14
CA PHE A 144 2.98 -5.31 -24.49
C PHE A 144 3.09 -3.88 -23.92
N PHE A 145 1.97 -3.15 -23.80
CA PHE A 145 1.94 -1.83 -23.17
C PHE A 145 2.46 -1.90 -21.72
N GLY A 146 1.95 -2.85 -20.94
CA GLY A 146 2.40 -3.05 -19.56
C GLY A 146 3.90 -3.36 -19.47
N LEU A 147 4.46 -4.10 -20.43
CA LEU A 147 5.90 -4.38 -20.46
C LEU A 147 6.70 -3.09 -20.69
N LEU A 148 6.25 -2.21 -21.56
CA LEU A 148 6.89 -0.90 -21.76
C LEU A 148 6.83 -0.07 -20.47
N MET A 149 5.68 -0.03 -19.79
CA MET A 149 5.51 0.71 -18.55
C MET A 149 6.42 0.18 -17.42
N VAL A 150 6.59 -1.14 -17.30
CA VAL A 150 7.56 -1.75 -16.36
C VAL A 150 8.99 -1.30 -16.68
N ASN A 151 9.40 -1.34 -17.95
CA ASN A 151 10.75 -0.90 -18.33
C ASN A 151 10.95 0.61 -18.11
N MET A 152 9.90 1.42 -18.33
CA MET A 152 9.94 2.86 -18.05
C MET A 152 10.12 3.13 -16.56
N GLN A 153 9.42 2.43 -15.68
CA GLN A 153 9.62 2.52 -14.23
C GLN A 153 11.06 2.16 -13.85
N GLN A 154 11.59 1.04 -14.36
CA GLN A 154 12.98 0.64 -14.11
C GLN A 154 13.99 1.68 -14.60
N LEU A 155 13.73 2.30 -15.75
CA LEU A 155 14.58 3.34 -16.30
C LEU A 155 14.52 4.63 -15.47
N ARG A 156 13.34 5.01 -14.97
CA ARG A 156 13.17 6.13 -14.03
C ARG A 156 13.99 5.91 -12.76
N THR A 157 13.97 4.72 -12.17
CA THR A 157 14.80 4.37 -11.02
C THR A 157 16.28 4.42 -11.35
N LYS A 158 16.72 3.75 -12.43
CA LYS A 158 18.15 3.69 -12.82
C LYS A 158 18.75 5.07 -13.09
N LEU A 159 17.97 5.96 -13.69
CA LEU A 159 18.36 7.35 -13.98
C LEU A 159 18.14 8.30 -12.79
N LYS A 160 17.77 7.77 -11.61
CA LYS A 160 17.52 8.53 -10.38
C LYS A 160 16.47 9.64 -10.55
N VAL A 161 15.52 9.42 -11.46
CA VAL A 161 14.32 10.26 -11.58
C VAL A 161 13.39 9.95 -10.44
N LEU A 162 13.18 8.66 -10.15
CA LEU A 162 12.49 8.16 -8.96
C LEU A 162 13.51 7.54 -8.00
N ASP A 163 13.23 7.66 -6.70
CA ASP A 163 14.00 7.07 -5.61
C ASP A 163 13.16 5.98 -4.95
N ASP A 164 13.53 4.72 -5.17
CA ASP A 164 12.85 3.54 -4.64
C ASP A 164 13.49 3.00 -3.34
N SER A 165 14.46 3.72 -2.76
CA SER A 165 15.16 3.29 -1.55
C SER A 165 14.26 3.10 -0.32
N TYR A 166 13.07 3.70 -0.33
CA TYR A 166 12.03 3.57 0.69
C TYR A 166 10.77 2.83 0.17
N GLY A 167 10.90 2.04 -0.91
CA GLY A 167 9.74 1.41 -1.56
C GLY A 167 8.87 2.41 -2.33
N TYR A 168 7.83 1.87 -2.96
CA TYR A 168 6.89 2.62 -3.81
C TYR A 168 5.43 2.23 -3.58
N GLY A 169 5.12 1.63 -2.43
CA GLY A 169 3.77 1.24 -2.06
C GLY A 169 2.87 2.42 -1.71
N THR A 170 1.58 2.13 -1.67
CA THR A 170 0.51 3.12 -1.44
C THR A 170 -0.01 3.10 -0.01
N ALA A 171 0.28 2.05 0.78
CA ALA A 171 -0.24 1.86 2.14
C ALA A 171 -1.77 1.98 2.24
N ASN A 172 -2.49 1.40 1.26
CA ASN A 172 -3.91 1.65 1.04
C ASN A 172 -4.85 0.49 1.41
N THR A 173 -4.31 -0.65 1.86
CA THR A 173 -5.05 -1.91 1.88
C THR A 173 -5.72 -2.17 3.23
N ALA A 174 -4.97 -1.97 4.32
CA ALA A 174 -5.45 -2.28 5.66
C ALA A 174 -4.72 -1.46 6.74
N LEU A 175 -5.29 -1.47 7.94
CA LEU A 175 -4.71 -0.90 9.15
C LEU A 175 -4.64 -1.98 10.23
N VAL A 176 -3.57 -1.98 11.02
CA VAL A 176 -3.44 -2.81 12.23
C VAL A 176 -2.87 -1.98 13.37
N TYR A 177 -3.33 -2.23 14.59
CA TYR A 177 -2.75 -1.63 15.80
C TYR A 177 -1.95 -2.68 16.55
N HIS A 178 -0.66 -2.41 16.79
CA HIS A 178 0.23 -3.32 17.49
C HIS A 178 1.38 -2.54 18.14
N HIS A 179 1.75 -2.91 19.37
CA HIS A 179 2.84 -2.27 20.13
C HIS A 179 2.77 -0.73 20.14
N GLY A 180 1.60 -0.19 20.48
CA GLY A 180 1.34 1.25 20.58
C GLY A 180 1.27 2.00 19.26
N LYS A 181 1.36 1.31 18.10
CA LYS A 181 1.50 1.91 16.77
C LYS A 181 0.35 1.47 15.87
N LEU A 182 -0.29 2.43 15.21
CA LEU A 182 -1.21 2.16 14.10
C LEU A 182 -0.39 2.08 12.81
N LEU A 183 -0.49 0.96 12.09
CA LEU A 183 0.28 0.68 10.89
C LEU A 183 -0.64 0.67 9.67
N ALA A 184 -0.32 1.47 8.65
CA ALA A 184 -0.94 1.41 7.33
C ALA A 184 -0.17 0.47 6.41
N LEU A 185 -0.90 -0.45 5.79
CA LEU A 185 -0.32 -1.62 5.14
C LEU A 185 -0.70 -1.71 3.66
N GLN A 186 0.23 -2.23 2.86
CA GLN A 186 0.00 -2.67 1.49
C GLN A 186 1.01 -3.79 1.17
N GLU A 187 0.53 -4.85 0.54
CA GLU A 187 1.22 -6.14 0.40
C GLU A 187 2.57 -6.14 -0.35
N ALA A 188 2.97 -5.02 -0.96
CA ALA A 188 4.22 -4.89 -1.71
C ALA A 188 5.23 -3.91 -1.09
N ASP A 189 4.96 -3.37 0.11
CA ASP A 189 5.84 -2.39 0.77
C ASP A 189 5.94 -2.64 2.28
N LYS A 190 6.77 -1.85 2.95
CA LYS A 190 6.87 -1.84 4.42
C LYS A 190 5.69 -1.09 5.05
N PRO A 191 5.34 -1.39 6.32
CA PRO A 191 4.29 -0.67 7.03
C PRO A 191 4.66 0.80 7.28
N TYR A 192 3.66 1.68 7.20
CA TYR A 192 3.79 3.10 7.57
C TYR A 192 3.13 3.36 8.91
N VAL A 193 3.85 4.01 9.83
CA VAL A 193 3.34 4.34 11.16
C VAL A 193 2.52 5.62 11.08
N VAL A 194 1.27 5.53 11.55
CA VAL A 194 0.33 6.63 11.67
C VAL A 194 0.07 6.89 13.15
N LYS A 195 0.21 8.14 13.58
CA LYS A 195 -0.11 8.59 14.92
C LYS A 195 -1.51 9.19 14.92
N VAL A 196 -2.35 8.74 15.86
CA VAL A 196 -3.63 9.39 16.18
C VAL A 196 -3.35 10.48 17.21
N LEU A 197 -3.68 11.73 16.90
CA LEU A 197 -3.47 12.88 17.78
C LEU A 197 -4.66 13.04 18.75
N GLU A 198 -4.45 13.82 19.82
CA GLU A 198 -5.47 14.03 20.86
C GLU A 198 -6.73 14.73 20.34
N ASP A 199 -6.59 15.58 19.32
CA ASP A 199 -7.68 16.29 18.68
C ASP A 199 -8.41 15.45 17.61
N GLY A 200 -7.96 14.21 17.37
CA GLY A 200 -8.48 13.32 16.34
C GLY A 200 -7.79 13.45 14.99
N ASP A 201 -6.74 14.26 14.84
CA ASP A 201 -5.98 14.28 13.58
C ASP A 201 -5.12 13.02 13.41
N LEU A 202 -4.69 12.75 12.18
CA LEU A 202 -3.83 11.63 11.82
C LEU A 202 -2.52 12.13 11.22
N GLN A 203 -1.39 11.68 11.76
CA GLN A 203 -0.07 12.07 11.29
C GLN A 203 0.74 10.85 10.86
N THR A 204 1.17 10.80 9.60
CA THR A 204 2.16 9.80 9.16
C THR A 204 3.53 10.16 9.73
N LEU A 205 4.12 9.28 10.54
CA LEU A 205 5.44 9.50 11.15
C LEU A 205 6.58 9.02 10.25
N GLY A 206 6.39 7.91 9.54
CA GLY A 206 7.41 7.29 8.71
C GLY A 206 7.10 5.82 8.43
N MET A 207 8.10 5.07 8.02
CA MET A 207 7.99 3.61 7.84
C MET A 207 8.67 2.87 8.99
N ILE A 208 8.31 1.60 9.19
CA ILE A 208 9.02 0.71 10.13
C ILE A 208 9.68 -0.44 9.38
N ASP A 209 10.96 -0.69 9.68
CA ASP A 209 11.72 -1.81 9.12
C ASP A 209 12.25 -2.79 10.18
N TYR A 210 11.76 -2.63 11.42
CA TYR A 210 12.08 -3.46 12.59
C TYR A 210 13.59 -3.58 12.79
N ASP A 211 14.28 -2.45 12.89
CA ASP A 211 15.74 -2.37 12.97
C ASP A 211 16.44 -3.13 11.83
N LYS A 212 15.92 -2.94 10.61
CA LYS A 212 16.37 -3.60 9.38
C LYS A 212 16.13 -5.11 9.33
N ARG A 213 15.40 -5.71 10.28
CA ARG A 213 15.05 -7.14 10.24
C ARG A 213 13.99 -7.46 9.18
N LEU A 214 13.18 -6.47 8.78
CA LEU A 214 12.23 -6.59 7.68
C LEU A 214 12.92 -6.28 6.34
N THR A 215 13.26 -7.34 5.62
CA THR A 215 13.96 -7.31 4.33
C THR A 215 13.11 -7.73 3.13
N HIS A 216 11.86 -8.15 3.38
CA HIS A 216 10.88 -8.58 2.38
C HIS A 216 9.60 -7.74 2.49
N SER A 217 8.62 -8.01 1.62
CA SER A 217 7.28 -7.42 1.69
C SER A 217 6.58 -7.75 3.02
N PHE A 218 5.57 -6.97 3.38
CA PHE A 218 4.78 -7.18 4.60
C PHE A 218 3.31 -7.31 4.22
N THR A 219 2.64 -8.36 4.71
CA THR A 219 1.22 -8.59 4.39
C THR A 219 0.33 -7.45 4.85
N ALA A 220 -0.73 -7.18 4.09
CA ALA A 220 -1.77 -6.25 4.54
C ALA A 220 -2.65 -6.84 5.66
N HIS A 221 -2.61 -8.15 5.90
CA HIS A 221 -3.51 -8.82 6.83
C HIS A 221 -2.79 -9.57 7.96
N PRO A 222 -1.90 -8.92 8.72
CA PRO A 222 -1.30 -9.55 9.89
C PRO A 222 -2.38 -9.86 10.93
N LYS A 223 -2.16 -10.87 11.76
CA LYS A 223 -3.08 -11.25 12.84
C LYS A 223 -2.41 -11.01 14.18
N VAL A 224 -3.07 -10.27 15.06
CA VAL A 224 -2.62 -10.09 16.45
C VAL A 224 -3.34 -11.11 17.30
N ASP A 225 -2.59 -11.94 18.02
CA ASP A 225 -3.16 -12.88 18.99
C ASP A 225 -3.57 -12.13 20.26
N PRO A 226 -4.86 -12.16 20.63
CA PRO A 226 -5.34 -11.46 21.82
C PRO A 226 -4.81 -12.04 23.14
N ALA A 227 -4.32 -13.28 23.16
CA ALA A 227 -3.81 -13.92 24.38
C ALA A 227 -2.35 -13.53 24.66
N THR A 228 -1.51 -13.49 23.63
CA THR A 228 -0.06 -13.24 23.77
C THR A 228 0.34 -11.81 23.38
N GLY A 229 -0.51 -11.08 22.67
CA GLY A 229 -0.17 -9.79 22.08
C GLY A 229 0.77 -9.87 20.88
N GLU A 230 1.21 -11.07 20.48
CA GLU A 230 2.09 -11.26 19.32
C GLU A 230 1.36 -10.98 18.01
N MET A 231 2.07 -10.39 17.04
CA MET A 231 1.57 -10.19 15.69
C MET A 231 2.25 -11.13 14.70
N PHE A 232 1.43 -11.96 14.08
CA PHE A 232 1.78 -12.90 13.04
C PHE A 232 1.68 -12.24 11.67
N THR A 233 2.73 -12.35 10.86
CA THR A 233 2.81 -11.70 9.55
C THR A 233 3.60 -12.55 8.57
N PHE A 234 3.59 -12.16 7.31
CA PHE A 234 4.36 -12.80 6.25
C PHE A 234 4.68 -11.81 5.14
N GLY A 235 5.59 -12.21 4.24
CA GLY A 235 5.82 -11.57 2.96
C GLY A 235 5.93 -12.61 1.86
N TYR A 236 5.35 -12.33 0.68
CA TYR A 236 5.54 -13.14 -0.51
C TYR A 236 6.38 -12.39 -1.57
N SER A 237 7.06 -13.15 -2.43
CA SER A 237 8.05 -12.64 -3.37
C SER A 237 7.93 -13.32 -4.74
N HIS A 238 8.41 -12.63 -5.77
CA HIS A 238 8.56 -13.20 -7.12
C HIS A 238 9.80 -14.10 -7.28
N THR A 239 10.70 -14.13 -6.29
CA THR A 239 11.92 -14.95 -6.26
C THR A 239 12.01 -15.74 -4.95
N PRO A 240 12.65 -16.92 -4.94
CA PRO A 240 12.85 -17.69 -3.70
C PRO A 240 13.61 -16.89 -2.62
N PRO A 241 13.27 -17.05 -1.32
CA PRO A 241 12.09 -17.76 -0.82
C PRO A 241 10.80 -17.02 -1.21
N TYR A 242 9.83 -17.75 -1.78
CA TYR A 242 8.60 -17.16 -2.31
C TYR A 242 7.62 -16.72 -1.22
N LEU A 243 7.69 -17.33 -0.04
CA LEU A 243 6.87 -17.01 1.13
C LEU A 243 7.73 -17.07 2.37
N THR A 244 7.68 -16.03 3.20
CA THR A 244 8.41 -15.94 4.46
C THR A 244 7.44 -15.55 5.57
N TYR A 245 7.30 -16.42 6.57
CA TYR A 245 6.51 -16.17 7.77
C TYR A 245 7.36 -15.51 8.86
N ARG A 246 6.72 -14.68 9.68
CA ARG A 246 7.33 -13.89 10.75
C ARG A 246 6.37 -13.76 11.92
N VAL A 247 6.93 -13.65 13.12
CA VAL A 247 6.24 -13.25 14.34
C VAL A 247 6.88 -11.96 14.85
N ILE A 248 6.08 -11.05 15.38
CA ILE A 248 6.54 -9.85 16.07
C ILE A 248 5.99 -9.95 17.49
N SER A 249 6.86 -9.84 18.50
CA SER A 249 6.43 -9.90 19.90
C SER A 249 5.53 -8.73 20.28
N GLU A 250 4.82 -8.82 21.41
CA GLU A 250 4.02 -7.71 21.97
C GLU A 250 4.84 -6.40 22.16
N ASP A 251 6.15 -6.55 22.39
CA ASP A 251 7.12 -5.46 22.51
C ASP A 251 7.63 -4.92 21.16
N GLY A 252 7.06 -5.36 20.04
CA GLY A 252 7.42 -4.88 18.71
C GLY A 252 8.72 -5.46 18.15
N ILE A 253 9.26 -6.53 18.73
CA ILE A 253 10.49 -7.17 18.25
C ILE A 253 10.14 -8.20 17.17
N MET A 254 10.52 -7.94 15.92
CA MET A 254 10.36 -8.90 14.82
C MET A 254 11.30 -10.08 15.00
N LEU A 255 10.80 -11.29 15.18
CA LEU A 255 11.59 -12.52 15.35
C LEU A 255 12.18 -13.02 14.02
N ASP A 256 12.93 -14.13 14.09
CA ASP A 256 13.63 -14.70 12.94
C ASP A 256 12.67 -15.20 11.85
N PRO A 257 13.07 -15.09 10.57
CA PRO A 257 12.25 -15.54 9.45
C PRO A 257 12.08 -17.05 9.42
N VAL A 258 10.89 -17.50 9.07
CA VAL A 258 10.60 -18.90 8.73
C VAL A 258 10.20 -18.97 7.26
N PRO A 259 11.12 -19.33 6.35
CA PRO A 259 10.76 -19.56 4.95
C PRO A 259 9.76 -20.71 4.82
N ILE A 260 8.70 -20.51 4.03
CA ILE A 260 7.74 -21.56 3.70
C ILE A 260 8.02 -22.00 2.26
N THR A 261 8.27 -23.30 2.08
CA THR A 261 8.54 -23.86 0.76
C THR A 261 7.25 -24.00 -0.03
N ILE A 262 7.14 -23.24 -1.12
CA ILE A 262 6.14 -23.39 -2.18
C ILE A 262 6.85 -23.47 -3.53
N SER A 263 6.25 -24.11 -4.52
CA SER A 263 6.91 -24.43 -5.80
C SER A 263 7.02 -23.25 -6.76
N GLU A 264 6.14 -22.25 -6.63
CA GLU A 264 6.02 -21.13 -7.55
C GLU A 264 5.69 -19.82 -6.81
N PRO A 265 5.94 -18.66 -7.42
CA PRO A 265 5.51 -17.38 -6.87
C PRO A 265 3.99 -17.23 -7.02
N ILE A 266 3.30 -17.29 -5.89
CA ILE A 266 1.84 -17.26 -5.79
C ILE A 266 1.44 -16.05 -4.97
N MET A 267 0.36 -15.37 -5.37
CA MET A 267 -0.17 -14.27 -4.59
C MET A 267 -0.77 -14.81 -3.30
N MET A 268 -0.29 -14.27 -2.18
CA MET A 268 -0.74 -14.59 -0.83
C MET A 268 -1.31 -13.32 -0.23
N HIS A 269 -2.63 -13.11 -0.34
CA HIS A 269 -3.26 -11.90 0.18
C HIS A 269 -3.49 -11.98 1.68
N ASP A 270 -4.11 -13.08 2.14
CA ASP A 270 -4.48 -13.29 3.53
C ASP A 270 -4.09 -14.69 4.01
N PHE A 271 -4.08 -14.87 5.32
CA PHE A 271 -3.80 -16.12 6.01
C PHE A 271 -4.62 -16.16 7.32
N ALA A 272 -4.66 -17.31 7.98
CA ALA A 272 -5.31 -17.45 9.28
C ALA A 272 -4.32 -17.93 10.35
N ILE A 273 -4.61 -17.61 11.62
CA ILE A 273 -3.91 -18.18 12.77
C ILE A 273 -4.91 -18.90 13.68
N THR A 274 -4.40 -19.90 14.37
CA THR A 274 -5.04 -20.61 15.48
C THR A 274 -4.05 -20.65 16.63
N GLU A 275 -4.45 -21.21 17.78
CA GLU A 275 -3.55 -21.40 18.93
C GLU A 275 -2.26 -22.14 18.58
N SER A 276 -2.26 -23.00 17.55
CA SER A 276 -1.09 -23.85 17.23
C SER A 276 -0.64 -23.83 15.76
N TYR A 277 -1.38 -23.16 14.87
CA TYR A 277 -1.10 -23.20 13.44
C TYR A 277 -1.29 -21.84 12.77
N ALA A 278 -0.36 -21.50 11.87
CA ALA A 278 -0.58 -20.52 10.81
C ALA A 278 -1.01 -21.27 9.53
N ILE A 279 -2.10 -20.81 8.91
CA ILE A 279 -2.74 -21.46 7.77
C ILE A 279 -2.63 -20.55 6.55
N PHE A 280 -1.90 -21.01 5.53
CA PHE A 280 -1.73 -20.32 4.25
C PHE A 280 -2.58 -21.00 3.17
N MET A 281 -3.30 -20.19 2.40
CA MET A 281 -4.14 -20.68 1.29
C MET A 281 -3.34 -20.61 -0.02
N ASP A 282 -2.94 -21.77 -0.54
CA ASP A 282 -2.27 -21.88 -1.83
C ASP A 282 -3.29 -21.78 -2.98
N LEU A 283 -3.58 -20.54 -3.39
CA LEU A 283 -4.63 -20.20 -4.33
C LEU A 283 -4.10 -20.06 -5.78
N PRO A 284 -4.95 -20.23 -6.81
CA PRO A 284 -4.49 -20.41 -8.20
C PRO A 284 -4.01 -19.14 -8.90
N MET A 285 -3.59 -18.11 -8.18
CA MET A 285 -3.16 -16.84 -8.76
C MET A 285 -1.63 -16.73 -8.77
N HIS A 286 -1.03 -17.13 -9.90
CA HIS A 286 0.42 -17.22 -10.07
C HIS A 286 1.02 -15.99 -10.76
N PHE A 287 2.22 -15.59 -10.34
CA PHE A 287 3.02 -14.60 -11.04
C PHE A 287 3.88 -15.27 -12.12
N ARG A 288 3.45 -15.22 -13.39
CA ARG A 288 4.16 -15.82 -14.54
C ARG A 288 4.53 -14.79 -15.61
N PRO A 289 5.59 -13.97 -15.40
CA PRO A 289 5.98 -12.91 -16.35
C PRO A 289 6.27 -13.41 -17.77
N LYS A 290 6.82 -14.63 -17.90
CA LYS A 290 7.17 -15.23 -19.20
C LYS A 290 5.96 -15.58 -20.07
N VAL A 291 4.85 -16.00 -19.45
CA VAL A 291 3.61 -16.39 -20.18
C VAL A 291 2.86 -15.15 -20.68
N CYS A 292 2.92 -14.06 -19.91
CA CYS A 292 2.22 -12.81 -20.24
C CYS A 292 2.80 -12.09 -21.47
N ARG A 293 4.08 -12.33 -21.80
CA ARG A 293 4.75 -11.76 -22.98
C ARG A 293 4.17 -12.27 -24.32
N PHE A 294 3.54 -13.44 -24.35
CA PHE A 294 3.13 -14.11 -25.60
C PHE A 294 1.62 -14.27 -25.80
N LYS A 295 0.79 -14.13 -24.75
CA LYS A 295 -0.66 -14.39 -24.82
C LYS A 295 -1.57 -13.18 -24.56
N GLY A 296 -1.01 -11.98 -24.36
CA GLY A 296 -1.81 -10.75 -24.19
C GLY A 296 -2.59 -10.63 -22.86
N TYR A 297 -2.44 -11.59 -21.93
CA TYR A 297 -2.99 -11.50 -20.58
C TYR A 297 -2.33 -10.37 -19.77
N PRO A 298 -3.04 -9.78 -18.78
CA PRO A 298 -2.41 -8.85 -17.85
C PRO A 298 -1.20 -9.52 -17.17
N ILE A 299 -0.10 -8.78 -17.03
CA ILE A 299 1.22 -9.31 -16.66
C ILE A 299 1.24 -10.01 -15.28
N LEU A 300 0.21 -9.75 -14.48
CA LEU A 300 0.20 -10.05 -13.06
C LEU A 300 -0.69 -11.24 -12.65
N PHE A 301 -1.61 -11.70 -13.51
CA PHE A 301 -2.62 -12.67 -13.09
C PHE A 301 -2.89 -13.75 -14.14
N LEU A 302 -2.39 -14.96 -13.90
CA LEU A 302 -2.99 -16.17 -14.46
C LEU A 302 -3.75 -16.86 -13.34
N LEU A 303 -5.09 -16.83 -13.42
CA LEU A 303 -5.96 -17.64 -12.58
C LEU A 303 -6.10 -19.02 -13.25
N HIS A 304 -5.49 -20.06 -12.69
CA HIS A 304 -5.79 -21.44 -13.10
C HIS A 304 -6.95 -21.97 -12.26
N ILE A 305 -8.19 -21.77 -12.72
CA ILE A 305 -9.32 -22.50 -12.12
C ILE A 305 -9.19 -23.95 -12.58
N HIS A 306 -8.55 -24.80 -11.77
CA HIS A 306 -8.74 -26.23 -11.87
C HIS A 306 -10.14 -26.55 -11.35
N PHE A 307 -11.07 -26.83 -12.26
CA PHE A 307 -12.25 -27.60 -11.91
C PHE A 307 -11.75 -29.02 -11.60
N CYS A 308 -11.75 -29.39 -10.31
CA CYS A 308 -11.81 -30.78 -9.90
C CYS A 308 -13.27 -31.22 -9.89
#